data_AF-A0A6P8YA75-F1
#
_entry.id   AF-A0A6P8YA75-F1
#
_cell.length_a   1.000
_cell.length_b   1.000
_cell.length_c   1.000
_cell.angle_alpha   90.00
_cell.angle_beta   90.00
_cell.angle_gamma   90.00
#
_symmetry.space_group_name_H-M   'P 1'
#
loop_
_entity.id
_entity.type
_entity.pdbx_description
1 polymer ?
#
loop_
_entity_poly.entity_id
_entity_poly.type
_entity_poly.pdbx_seq_one_letter_code
_entity_poly.pdbx_strand_id
1 'polypeptide(L)'
;MAAGMEIGSRVERGVHWDRGPGVGTAPGRGTVTKVDSSFEVFVKWDRTGQICGPYSMGHDGGRYHLSLLVTAAMVMVPYLESDLKVLDAASLRSCAEATEAVKESRCDQVVGLQCNSLPAVSLTVLKECAKGTYGNYGWLRQPGLQGLQMVSPLQQHLEAALAMPRLRALSITNITGPQLQQVTHLLGQGGQLAWVQRLELHCPFGAPLFMLTSLATPSRKGSLRWLRCGVHPLVVALVLMRAHADSLEELQLVAATTEPYGLTYGCPDLAQQLRGCGFKKLNRMVLLRHDAYDGACRHDNTSCKAQMASLWEMFVESNLRPTMLCSLCDRVA
;
A
#
# COMPACT_ATOMS: atom_id res chain seq x y z
N MET A 1 -12.56 -6.59 -4.74
CA MET A 1 -12.78 -5.56 -3.71
C MET A 1 -13.69 -6.00 -2.55
N ALA A 2 -14.28 -7.21 -2.54
CA ALA A 2 -14.95 -7.75 -1.36
C ALA A 2 -14.02 -7.91 -0.14
N ALA A 3 -12.72 -8.18 -0.41
CA ALA A 3 -11.69 -8.58 0.55
C ALA A 3 -11.23 -7.48 1.53
N GLY A 4 -12.08 -6.51 1.87
CA GLY A 4 -11.74 -5.46 2.82
C GLY A 4 -12.92 -4.86 3.58
N MET A 5 -14.16 -5.36 3.40
CA MET A 5 -15.29 -4.94 4.22
C MET A 5 -15.38 -5.80 5.47
N GLU A 6 -15.11 -5.19 6.62
CA GLU A 6 -15.26 -5.78 7.95
C GLU A 6 -16.42 -5.12 8.71
N ILE A 7 -16.96 -5.79 9.74
CA ILE A 7 -17.92 -5.18 10.66
C ILE A 7 -17.30 -3.91 11.26
N GLY A 8 -18.01 -2.78 11.17
CA GLY A 8 -17.53 -1.45 11.55
C GLY A 8 -16.99 -0.60 10.39
N SER A 9 -16.77 -1.20 9.22
CA SER A 9 -16.31 -0.44 8.03
C SER A 9 -17.32 0.63 7.64
N ARG A 10 -16.81 1.81 7.28
CA ARG A 10 -17.63 2.89 6.74
C ARG A 10 -17.82 2.69 5.25
N VAL A 11 -19.05 2.83 4.76
CA VAL A 11 -19.39 2.58 3.37
C VAL A 11 -20.36 3.61 2.82
N GLU A 12 -20.29 3.78 1.51
CA GLU A 12 -21.27 4.53 0.72
C GLU A 12 -21.77 3.68 -0.44
N ARG A 13 -22.67 4.24 -1.26
CA ARG A 13 -23.18 3.57 -2.45
C ARG A 13 -22.06 3.34 -3.46
N GLY A 14 -21.89 2.09 -3.89
CA GLY A 14 -20.96 1.70 -4.93
C GLY A 14 -21.50 1.93 -6.35
N VAL A 15 -20.67 1.63 -7.35
CA VAL A 15 -20.96 1.88 -8.77
C VAL A 15 -22.16 1.07 -9.30
N HIS A 16 -22.51 -0.05 -8.67
CA HIS A 16 -23.61 -0.92 -9.10
C HIS A 16 -24.88 -0.74 -8.26
N TRP A 17 -25.08 0.40 -7.61
CA TRP A 17 -26.24 0.62 -6.74
C TRP A 17 -27.56 0.63 -7.52
N ASP A 18 -28.43 -0.35 -7.26
CA ASP A 18 -29.75 -0.50 -7.90
C ASP A 18 -30.93 -0.57 -6.90
N ARG A 19 -30.70 -0.40 -5.59
CA ARG A 19 -31.68 -0.61 -4.51
C ARG A 19 -32.67 0.56 -4.27
N GLY A 20 -32.88 1.41 -5.28
CA GLY A 20 -33.80 2.54 -5.21
C GLY A 20 -33.37 3.69 -4.27
N PRO A 21 -34.15 4.78 -4.21
CA PRO A 21 -33.81 5.98 -3.42
C PRO A 21 -34.17 5.86 -1.94
N GLY A 22 -35.07 4.94 -1.56
CA GLY A 22 -35.72 4.91 -0.23
C GLY A 22 -34.81 4.62 0.97
N VAL A 23 -33.64 4.02 0.74
CA VAL A 23 -32.64 3.76 1.78
C VAL A 23 -31.34 4.47 1.40
N GLY A 24 -30.95 5.48 2.18
CA GLY A 24 -29.68 6.20 2.00
C GLY A 24 -29.64 7.13 0.80
N THR A 25 -30.68 7.95 0.55
CA THR A 25 -30.65 9.02 -0.46
C THR A 25 -29.28 9.70 -0.53
N ALA A 26 -28.73 9.84 -1.75
CA ALA A 26 -27.37 10.29 -1.94
C ALA A 26 -27.11 11.64 -1.24
N PRO A 27 -25.95 11.82 -0.59
CA PRO A 27 -24.87 10.85 -0.34
C PRO A 27 -25.10 10.07 0.98
N GLY A 28 -25.82 8.94 0.93
CA GLY A 28 -26.03 8.10 2.09
C GLY A 28 -24.73 7.40 2.51
N ARG A 29 -24.30 7.64 3.75
CA ARG A 29 -23.18 6.92 4.40
C ARG A 29 -23.72 5.93 5.43
N GLY A 30 -22.99 4.85 5.65
CA GLY A 30 -23.38 3.83 6.62
C GLY A 30 -22.20 3.06 7.20
N THR A 31 -22.51 2.19 8.14
CA THR A 31 -21.55 1.34 8.85
C THR A 31 -21.92 -0.12 8.63
N VAL A 32 -20.97 -0.93 8.18
CA VAL A 32 -21.16 -2.38 8.00
C VAL A 32 -21.45 -3.02 9.36
N THR A 33 -22.59 -3.69 9.51
CA THR A 33 -22.98 -4.36 10.75
C THR A 33 -22.83 -5.88 10.68
N LYS A 34 -22.84 -6.44 9.47
CA LYS A 34 -22.71 -7.88 9.25
C LYS A 34 -22.14 -8.12 7.86
N VAL A 35 -21.24 -9.09 7.75
CA VAL A 35 -20.74 -9.66 6.50
C VAL A 35 -20.95 -11.16 6.62
N ASP A 36 -21.63 -11.77 5.66
CA ASP A 36 -21.84 -13.22 5.67
C ASP A 36 -20.86 -13.98 4.75
N SER A 37 -20.93 -15.31 4.79
CA SER A 37 -20.08 -16.20 4.01
C SER A 37 -20.29 -16.10 2.50
N SER A 38 -21.39 -15.50 2.06
CA SER A 38 -21.72 -15.28 0.64
C SER A 38 -21.23 -13.91 0.15
N PHE A 39 -20.47 -13.18 0.96
CA PHE A 39 -20.05 -11.79 0.68
C PHE A 39 -21.22 -10.83 0.54
N GLU A 40 -22.35 -11.14 1.18
CA GLU A 40 -23.41 -10.17 1.34
C GLU A 40 -23.15 -9.32 2.58
N VAL A 41 -23.34 -8.01 2.42
CA VAL A 41 -23.05 -7.02 3.45
C VAL A 41 -24.34 -6.36 3.91
N PHE A 42 -24.49 -6.19 5.22
CA PHE A 42 -25.56 -5.43 5.83
C PHE A 42 -24.99 -4.15 6.42
N VAL A 43 -25.68 -3.04 6.20
CA VAL A 43 -25.21 -1.69 6.54
C VAL A 43 -26.27 -0.98 7.38
N LYS A 44 -25.84 -0.44 8.52
CA LYS A 44 -26.61 0.55 9.27
C LYS A 44 -26.37 1.92 8.64
N TRP A 45 -27.37 2.46 7.95
CA TRP A 45 -27.25 3.77 7.30
C TRP A 45 -27.38 4.89 8.34
N ASP A 46 -26.48 5.86 8.31
CA ASP A 46 -26.40 6.91 9.33
C ASP A 46 -27.67 7.75 9.40
N ARG A 47 -28.24 8.08 8.24
CA ARG A 47 -29.41 8.96 8.12
C ARG A 47 -30.67 8.33 8.68
N THR A 48 -30.88 7.04 8.44
CA THR A 48 -32.11 6.34 8.86
C THR A 48 -31.93 5.59 10.17
N GLY A 49 -30.69 5.31 10.56
CA GLY A 49 -30.36 4.40 11.67
C GLY A 49 -30.74 2.94 11.40
N GLN A 50 -31.36 2.64 10.26
CA GLN A 50 -31.86 1.32 9.91
C GLN A 50 -30.74 0.47 9.32
N ILE A 51 -30.75 -0.82 9.69
CA ILE A 51 -29.91 -1.85 9.08
C ILE A 51 -30.61 -2.35 7.83
N CYS A 52 -29.94 -2.22 6.69
CA CYS A 52 -30.45 -2.66 5.39
C CYS A 52 -29.42 -3.56 4.70
N GLY A 53 -29.91 -4.38 3.76
CA GLY A 53 -29.13 -5.40 3.05
C GLY A 53 -30.05 -6.54 2.60
N PRO A 54 -29.51 -7.59 1.95
CA PRO A 54 -28.09 -7.75 1.62
C PRO A 54 -27.61 -6.88 0.45
N TYR A 55 -26.36 -6.43 0.55
CA TYR A 55 -25.63 -5.76 -0.52
C TYR A 55 -24.55 -6.68 -1.09
N SER A 56 -24.60 -6.94 -2.40
CA SER A 56 -23.64 -7.79 -3.11
C SER A 56 -22.30 -7.09 -3.23
N MET A 57 -21.23 -7.78 -2.83
CA MET A 57 -19.84 -7.32 -2.93
C MET A 57 -19.00 -8.21 -3.85
N GLY A 58 -19.58 -8.65 -4.97
CA GLY A 58 -18.89 -9.40 -6.02
C GLY A 58 -19.46 -10.80 -6.28
N HIS A 59 -20.44 -11.25 -5.48
CA HIS A 59 -21.04 -12.57 -5.62
C HIS A 59 -21.83 -12.72 -6.93
N ASP A 60 -22.59 -11.68 -7.33
CA ASP A 60 -23.44 -11.70 -8.52
C ASP A 60 -22.71 -11.21 -9.78
N GLY A 61 -21.65 -11.92 -10.17
CA GLY A 61 -20.90 -11.60 -11.40
C GLY A 61 -20.13 -10.27 -11.30
N GLY A 62 -19.55 -9.97 -10.12
CA GLY A 62 -18.71 -8.78 -9.94
C GLY A 62 -19.47 -7.49 -9.68
N ARG A 63 -20.75 -7.55 -9.28
CA ARG A 63 -21.49 -6.36 -8.81
C ARG A 63 -21.00 -5.92 -7.44
N TYR A 64 -20.87 -4.60 -7.27
CA TYR A 64 -20.40 -3.96 -6.05
C TYR A 64 -21.39 -2.87 -5.65
N HIS A 65 -22.33 -3.22 -4.79
CA HIS A 65 -23.35 -2.28 -4.31
C HIS A 65 -22.77 -1.25 -3.34
N LEU A 66 -21.67 -1.55 -2.65
CA LEU A 66 -21.07 -0.64 -1.69
C LEU A 66 -19.66 -0.24 -2.12
N SER A 67 -19.26 0.98 -1.79
CA SER A 67 -17.88 1.44 -1.82
C SER A 67 -17.42 1.67 -0.39
N LEU A 68 -16.20 1.28 -0.05
CA LEU A 68 -15.60 1.64 1.24
C LEU A 68 -15.41 3.15 1.26
N LEU A 69 -16.04 3.82 2.22
CA LEU A 69 -15.64 5.16 2.62
C LEU A 69 -14.28 4.98 3.27
N VAL A 70 -13.23 5.26 2.52
CA VAL A 70 -11.89 5.34 3.08
C VAL A 70 -11.95 6.42 4.15
N THR A 71 -11.98 6.02 5.43
CA THR A 71 -12.00 6.91 6.58
C THR A 71 -10.71 7.70 6.72
N ALA A 72 -9.73 7.41 5.88
CA ALA A 72 -8.59 8.25 5.65
C ALA A 72 -8.84 9.14 4.43
N ALA A 73 -8.81 10.45 4.63
CA ALA A 73 -8.94 11.38 3.52
C ALA A 73 -7.82 11.11 2.49
N MET A 74 -8.23 10.56 1.35
CA MET A 74 -7.41 10.54 0.15
C MET A 74 -7.50 11.95 -0.41
N VAL A 75 -6.47 12.76 -0.21
CA VAL A 75 -6.32 14.00 -0.97
C VAL A 75 -5.88 13.58 -2.36
N MET A 76 -6.85 13.14 -3.16
CA MET A 76 -6.69 13.09 -4.60
C MET A 76 -6.51 14.54 -5.04
N VAL A 77 -5.26 14.95 -5.22
CA VAL A 77 -4.97 16.15 -5.99
C VAL A 77 -5.51 15.85 -7.38
N PRO A 78 -6.64 16.45 -7.81
CA PRO A 78 -7.28 16.05 -9.05
C PRO A 78 -6.29 16.20 -10.20
N TYR A 79 -6.35 15.26 -11.13
CA TYR A 79 -5.63 15.33 -12.40
C TYR A 79 -6.15 16.57 -13.13
N LEU A 80 -5.44 17.69 -13.01
CA LEU A 80 -5.72 18.90 -13.77
C LEU A 80 -5.15 18.67 -15.16
N GLU A 81 -6.03 18.54 -16.16
CA GLU A 81 -5.66 18.43 -17.57
C GLU A 81 -4.81 19.65 -17.98
N SER A 82 -3.55 19.35 -18.32
CA SER A 82 -2.57 19.99 -19.22
C SER A 82 -2.46 21.51 -19.47
N ASP A 83 -3.38 22.38 -19.06
CA ASP A 83 -3.22 23.82 -19.30
C ASP A 83 -2.69 24.54 -18.04
N LEU A 84 -1.37 24.48 -17.91
CA LEU A 84 -0.57 25.21 -16.91
C LEU A 84 -0.74 26.73 -17.06
N LYS A 85 -1.72 27.29 -16.35
CA LYS A 85 -1.56 28.62 -15.76
C LYS A 85 -1.17 28.42 -14.30
N VAL A 86 -0.14 29.15 -13.88
CA VAL A 86 0.32 29.27 -12.49
C VAL A 86 -0.90 29.25 -11.56
N LEU A 87 -0.99 28.23 -10.71
CA LEU A 87 -2.04 28.14 -9.70
C LEU A 87 -1.96 29.41 -8.84
N ASP A 88 -2.94 30.29 -9.03
CA ASP A 88 -3.07 31.49 -8.22
C ASP A 88 -3.49 31.11 -6.79
N ALA A 89 -3.43 32.09 -5.87
CA ALA A 89 -3.82 31.88 -4.48
C ALA A 89 -5.30 31.44 -4.33
N ALA A 90 -6.14 31.54 -5.37
CA ALA A 90 -7.51 31.03 -5.37
C ALA A 90 -7.55 29.52 -5.69
N SER A 91 -6.69 29.04 -6.58
CA SER A 91 -6.56 27.62 -6.92
C SER A 91 -5.93 26.80 -5.79
N LEU A 92 -4.96 27.39 -5.08
CA LEU A 92 -4.45 26.83 -3.81
C LEU A 92 -5.53 26.80 -2.71
N ARG A 93 -6.46 27.76 -2.72
CA ARG A 93 -7.63 27.76 -1.83
C ARG A 93 -8.62 26.67 -2.19
N SER A 94 -8.81 26.35 -3.47
CA SER A 94 -9.65 25.21 -3.89
C SER A 94 -9.01 23.86 -3.55
N CYS A 95 -7.67 23.72 -3.61
CA CYS A 95 -6.98 22.58 -3.00
C CYS A 95 -7.10 22.57 -1.46
N ALA A 96 -7.13 23.75 -0.81
CA ALA A 96 -7.42 23.89 0.62
C ALA A 96 -8.90 23.57 0.97
N GLU A 97 -9.83 23.69 0.03
CA GLU A 97 -11.22 23.23 0.12
C GLU A 97 -11.32 21.70 -0.06
N ALA A 98 -10.51 21.10 -0.93
CA ALA A 98 -10.28 19.65 -0.88
C ALA A 98 -9.64 19.21 0.45
N THR A 99 -8.93 20.14 1.12
CA THR A 99 -8.44 19.96 2.49
C THR A 99 -9.54 20.19 3.54
N GLU A 100 -10.66 20.89 3.25
CA GLU A 100 -11.86 20.92 4.11
C GLU A 100 -12.49 19.54 4.30
N ALA A 101 -12.49 18.71 3.25
CA ALA A 101 -12.88 17.31 3.37
C ALA A 101 -11.94 16.51 4.29
N VAL A 102 -10.66 16.91 4.39
CA VAL A 102 -9.70 16.40 5.38
C VAL A 102 -10.00 16.95 6.78
N LYS A 103 -10.56 18.17 6.92
CA LYS A 103 -10.85 18.80 8.22
C LYS A 103 -11.89 18.06 9.06
N GLU A 104 -12.84 17.37 8.44
CA GLU A 104 -13.80 16.50 9.17
C GLU A 104 -13.20 15.13 9.52
N SER A 105 -12.11 14.75 8.86
CA SER A 105 -11.49 13.45 9.00
C SER A 105 -10.37 13.52 10.04
N ARG A 106 -10.53 12.84 11.18
CA ARG A 106 -9.49 12.68 12.21
C ARG A 106 -8.40 11.71 11.71
N CYS A 107 -7.73 12.05 10.63
CA CYS A 107 -6.89 11.11 9.93
C CYS A 107 -5.44 11.26 10.38
N ASP A 108 -5.00 10.30 11.20
CA ASP A 108 -3.58 10.04 11.47
C ASP A 108 -2.84 9.49 10.22
N GLN A 109 -3.53 9.39 9.07
CA GLN A 109 -3.08 8.80 7.82
C GLN A 109 -3.45 9.71 6.64
N VAL A 110 -2.47 10.09 5.81
CA VAL A 110 -2.66 10.76 4.52
C VAL A 110 -2.58 9.68 3.46
N VAL A 111 -3.70 9.41 2.80
CA VAL A 111 -3.87 8.15 2.05
C VAL A 111 -3.70 8.30 0.54
N GLY A 112 -2.90 9.28 0.10
CA GLY A 112 -2.38 9.30 -1.26
C GLY A 112 -1.92 10.66 -1.71
N LEU A 113 -0.68 10.77 -2.19
CA LEU A 113 -0.17 11.92 -2.93
C LEU A 113 0.29 11.47 -4.31
N GLN A 114 -0.37 11.98 -5.35
CA GLN A 114 0.07 11.84 -6.74
C GLN A 114 1.18 12.87 -7.02
N CYS A 115 2.44 12.47 -6.84
CA CYS A 115 3.57 13.40 -6.80
C CYS A 115 4.02 13.91 -8.18
N ASN A 116 3.73 13.18 -9.26
CA ASN A 116 4.16 13.56 -10.61
C ASN A 116 3.22 14.57 -11.29
N SER A 117 1.95 14.63 -10.91
CA SER A 117 0.98 15.56 -11.52
C SER A 117 1.21 17.01 -11.09
N LEU A 118 1.49 17.25 -9.80
CA LEU A 118 1.78 18.60 -9.25
C LEU A 118 2.95 18.54 -8.25
N PRO A 119 4.20 18.43 -8.71
CA PRO A 119 5.36 18.17 -7.85
C PRO A 119 5.63 19.32 -6.86
N ALA A 120 5.44 20.58 -7.24
CA ALA A 120 5.65 21.70 -6.32
C ALA A 120 4.62 21.73 -5.18
N VAL A 121 3.34 21.45 -5.50
CA VAL A 121 2.24 21.44 -4.52
C VAL A 121 2.40 20.27 -3.57
N SER A 122 2.58 19.06 -4.09
CA SER A 122 2.77 17.84 -3.28
C SER A 122 4.02 17.92 -2.39
N LEU A 123 5.13 18.49 -2.87
CA LEU A 123 6.30 18.76 -2.03
C LEU A 123 6.01 19.76 -0.91
N THR A 124 5.25 20.82 -1.21
CA THR A 124 4.88 21.82 -0.20
C THR A 124 4.05 21.16 0.90
N VAL A 125 3.07 20.33 0.52
CA VAL A 125 2.28 19.54 1.49
C VAL A 125 3.19 18.67 2.35
N LEU A 126 4.10 17.90 1.74
CA LEU A 126 5.03 17.03 2.50
C LEU A 126 5.95 17.83 3.44
N LYS A 127 6.47 18.98 3.01
CA LYS A 127 7.33 19.83 3.85
C LYS A 127 6.56 20.39 5.05
N GLU A 128 5.32 20.82 4.86
CA GLU A 128 4.48 21.29 5.95
C GLU A 128 4.12 20.15 6.92
N CYS A 129 3.82 18.95 6.41
CA CYS A 129 3.69 17.74 7.23
C CYS A 129 4.95 17.40 8.04
N ALA A 130 6.13 17.56 7.44
CA ALA A 130 7.40 17.26 8.09
C ALA A 130 7.76 18.25 9.21
N LYS A 131 7.47 19.55 9.03
CA LYS A 131 7.76 20.56 10.06
C LYS A 131 6.95 20.35 11.33
N GLY A 132 5.79 19.68 11.27
CA GLY A 132 4.86 19.59 12.40
C GLY A 132 4.29 20.94 12.84
N THR A 133 4.61 22.03 12.14
CA THR A 133 4.20 23.41 12.43
C THR A 133 2.97 23.79 11.63
N TYR A 134 1.90 22.98 11.68
CA TYR A 134 0.57 23.46 11.27
C TYR A 134 -0.05 24.35 12.36
N GLY A 135 0.72 25.36 12.79
CA GLY A 135 0.53 26.09 14.05
C GLY A 135 -0.41 27.29 14.01
N ASN A 136 -0.87 27.76 12.85
CA ASN A 136 -1.79 28.91 12.77
C ASN A 136 -3.22 28.55 12.34
N TYR A 137 -3.44 27.31 11.91
CA TYR A 137 -4.76 26.81 11.56
C TYR A 137 -5.18 25.82 12.66
N GLY A 138 -5.94 26.30 13.65
CA GLY A 138 -6.21 25.65 14.94
C GLY A 138 -6.82 24.24 14.94
N TRP A 139 -7.00 23.60 13.78
CA TRP A 139 -7.58 22.28 13.59
C TRP A 139 -6.54 21.14 13.41
N LEU A 140 -5.24 21.46 13.32
CA LEU A 140 -4.14 20.46 13.19
C LEU A 140 -3.27 20.32 14.45
N ARG A 141 -3.85 20.45 15.65
CA ARG A 141 -3.24 19.94 16.90
C ARG A 141 -3.29 18.40 17.01
N GLN A 142 -3.22 17.70 15.88
CA GLN A 142 -3.41 16.25 15.76
C GLN A 142 -2.07 15.49 15.86
N PRO A 143 -2.10 14.19 16.20
CA PRO A 143 -0.92 13.34 16.20
C PRO A 143 -0.28 13.35 14.80
N GLY A 144 0.98 13.78 14.69
CA GLY A 144 1.63 13.88 13.38
C GLY A 144 1.53 12.62 12.53
N LEU A 145 1.53 12.83 11.21
CA LEU A 145 1.28 11.84 10.17
C LEU A 145 2.00 10.51 10.37
N GLN A 146 1.24 9.41 10.47
CA GLN A 146 1.80 8.06 10.68
C GLN A 146 1.78 7.21 9.42
N GLY A 147 0.86 7.44 8.49
CA GLY A 147 0.77 6.71 7.22
C GLY A 147 0.81 7.64 6.02
N LEU A 148 1.63 7.32 5.02
CA LEU A 148 1.73 8.07 3.77
C LEU A 148 1.75 7.12 2.57
N GLN A 149 0.88 7.37 1.61
CA GLN A 149 0.94 6.75 0.28
C GLN A 149 1.38 7.78 -0.76
N MET A 150 2.34 7.43 -1.61
CA MET A 150 2.82 8.27 -2.71
C MET A 150 2.78 7.50 -4.03
N VAL A 151 2.36 8.17 -5.09
CA VAL A 151 2.37 7.64 -6.46
C VAL A 151 3.38 8.44 -7.27
N SER A 152 4.34 7.75 -7.89
CA SER A 152 5.41 8.34 -8.71
C SER A 152 6.20 9.49 -8.03
N PRO A 153 6.74 9.29 -6.80
CA PRO A 153 7.43 10.35 -6.08
C PRO A 153 8.78 10.73 -6.68
N LEU A 154 8.99 12.01 -6.98
CA LEU A 154 10.34 12.55 -7.20
C LEU A 154 11.22 12.45 -5.93
N GLN A 155 12.53 12.52 -6.11
CA GLN A 155 13.56 12.54 -5.06
C GLN A 155 13.19 13.43 -3.85
N GLN A 156 12.86 14.69 -4.10
CA GLN A 156 12.52 15.66 -3.06
C GLN A 156 11.29 15.27 -2.23
N HIS A 157 10.35 14.50 -2.80
CA HIS A 157 9.19 14.00 -2.06
C HIS A 157 9.59 12.90 -1.10
N LEU A 158 10.48 12.00 -1.53
CA LEU A 158 11.03 10.96 -0.66
C LEU A 158 11.76 11.63 0.51
N GLU A 159 12.69 12.55 0.25
CA GLU A 159 13.41 13.27 1.31
C GLU A 159 12.47 13.97 2.30
N ALA A 160 11.41 14.63 1.80
CA ALA A 160 10.42 15.28 2.65
C ALA A 160 9.59 14.28 3.48
N ALA A 161 9.19 13.15 2.89
CA ALA A 161 8.49 12.07 3.59
C ALA A 161 9.37 11.45 4.69
N LEU A 162 10.66 11.26 4.41
CA LEU A 162 11.60 10.67 5.35
C LEU A 162 12.03 11.62 6.47
N ALA A 163 11.85 12.92 6.28
CA ALA A 163 12.02 13.91 7.34
C ALA A 163 10.87 13.90 8.37
N MET A 164 9.80 13.12 8.16
CA MET A 164 8.65 13.06 9.07
C MET A 164 8.93 12.14 10.27
N PRO A 165 9.11 12.67 11.50
CA PRO A 165 9.54 11.87 12.66
C PRO A 165 8.49 10.84 13.15
N ARG A 166 7.23 11.04 12.77
CA ARG A 166 6.11 10.18 13.18
C ARG A 166 5.66 9.22 12.09
N LEU A 167 6.26 9.26 10.91
CA LEU A 167 5.91 8.35 9.83
C LEU A 167 6.26 6.90 10.25
N ARG A 168 5.26 6.02 10.20
CA ARG A 168 5.36 4.59 10.55
C ARG A 168 5.05 3.68 9.36
N ALA A 169 4.19 4.12 8.45
CA ALA A 169 3.81 3.39 7.26
C ALA A 169 4.04 4.24 6.01
N LEU A 170 4.77 3.68 5.04
CA LEU A 170 5.07 4.31 3.77
C LEU A 170 4.72 3.37 2.63
N SER A 171 3.83 3.77 1.74
CA SER A 171 3.49 3.04 0.52
C SER A 171 3.89 3.87 -0.69
N ILE A 172 4.72 3.32 -1.56
CA ILE A 172 5.19 3.99 -2.78
C ILE A 172 4.81 3.15 -3.97
N THR A 173 4.01 3.71 -4.87
CA THR A 173 3.61 3.05 -6.10
C THR A 173 4.16 3.78 -7.32
N ASN A 174 4.28 3.03 -8.41
CA ASN A 174 4.84 3.50 -9.68
C ASN A 174 6.26 4.10 -9.52
N ILE A 175 7.11 3.42 -8.74
CA ILE A 175 8.50 3.83 -8.50
C ILE A 175 9.40 3.45 -9.68
N THR A 176 10.24 4.37 -10.13
CA THR A 176 11.25 4.12 -11.16
C THR A 176 12.51 3.50 -10.58
N GLY A 177 13.35 2.88 -11.42
CA GLY A 177 14.65 2.33 -11.01
C GLY A 177 15.49 3.31 -10.17
N PRO A 178 15.79 4.54 -10.66
CA PRO A 178 16.56 5.53 -9.90
C PRO A 178 15.93 5.91 -8.55
N GLN A 179 14.62 6.12 -8.50
CA GLN A 179 13.90 6.42 -7.24
C GLN A 179 14.03 5.26 -6.25
N LEU A 180 14.01 4.02 -6.74
CA LEU A 180 14.14 2.83 -5.91
C LEU A 180 15.57 2.67 -5.37
N GLN A 181 16.59 2.97 -6.16
CA GLN A 181 17.99 3.04 -5.66
C GLN A 181 18.10 4.08 -4.54
N GLN A 182 17.44 5.23 -4.72
CA GLN A 182 17.45 6.29 -3.74
C GLN A 182 16.73 5.89 -2.45
N VAL A 183 15.54 5.29 -2.52
CA VAL A 183 14.84 4.75 -1.34
C VAL A 183 15.76 3.79 -0.60
N THR A 184 16.46 2.92 -1.32
CA THR A 184 17.37 1.94 -0.72
C THR A 184 18.60 2.61 -0.10
N HIS A 185 19.14 3.65 -0.73
CA HIS A 185 20.24 4.45 -0.19
C HIS A 185 19.82 5.18 1.10
N LEU A 186 18.63 5.80 1.10
CA LEU A 186 18.09 6.49 2.27
C LEU A 186 17.75 5.52 3.41
N LEU A 187 17.31 4.30 3.10
CA LEU A 187 17.18 3.19 4.05
C LEU A 187 18.54 2.72 4.57
N GLY A 188 19.55 2.69 3.69
CA GLY A 188 20.93 2.30 3.94
C GLY A 188 21.65 3.15 4.98
N GLN A 189 21.44 4.47 4.93
CA GLN A 189 22.15 5.46 5.74
C GLN A 189 21.75 5.50 7.23
N GLY A 190 20.89 4.60 7.70
CA GLY A 190 20.70 4.29 9.12
C GLY A 190 20.07 5.38 10.01
N GLY A 191 19.84 6.60 9.50
CA GLY A 191 19.33 7.72 10.29
C GLY A 191 17.89 8.14 9.98
N GLN A 192 17.50 8.14 8.71
CA GLN A 192 16.25 8.81 8.30
C GLN A 192 15.01 7.92 8.36
N LEU A 193 15.19 6.60 8.41
CA LEU A 193 14.10 5.62 8.37
C LEU A 193 14.01 4.71 9.59
N ALA A 194 14.69 5.07 10.69
CA ALA A 194 14.64 4.35 11.96
C ALA A 194 13.24 4.27 12.60
N TRP A 195 12.25 4.91 11.98
CA TRP A 195 10.89 5.02 12.47
C TRP A 195 9.85 4.30 11.61
N VAL A 196 10.16 4.03 10.34
CA VAL A 196 9.20 3.34 9.46
C VAL A 196 9.19 1.86 9.81
N GLN A 197 8.00 1.37 10.12
CA GLN A 197 7.75 0.00 10.53
C GLN A 197 7.09 -0.81 9.41
N ARG A 198 6.37 -0.13 8.50
CA ARG A 198 5.66 -0.74 7.38
C ARG A 198 6.07 -0.05 6.08
N LEU A 199 6.65 -0.80 5.16
CA LEU A 199 7.06 -0.29 3.84
C LEU A 199 6.40 -1.10 2.73
N GLU A 200 5.73 -0.42 1.81
CA GLU A 200 5.21 -0.99 0.58
C GLU A 200 5.87 -0.33 -0.63
N LEU A 201 6.43 -1.13 -1.53
CA LEU A 201 7.07 -0.66 -2.76
C LEU A 201 6.48 -1.40 -3.96
N HIS A 202 5.83 -0.64 -4.84
CA HIS A 202 5.30 -1.14 -6.10
C HIS A 202 5.99 -0.46 -7.29
N CYS A 203 6.81 -1.21 -8.00
CA CYS A 203 7.48 -0.80 -9.23
C CYS A 203 6.68 -1.35 -10.42
N PRO A 204 6.42 -0.54 -11.47
CA PRO A 204 5.81 -1.05 -12.68
C PRO A 204 6.74 -2.05 -13.37
N PHE A 205 6.17 -3.06 -14.02
CA PHE A 205 6.91 -3.99 -14.86
C PHE A 205 7.56 -3.22 -16.02
N GLY A 206 8.88 -3.38 -16.22
CA GLY A 206 9.61 -2.78 -17.35
C GLY A 206 10.59 -1.66 -17.01
N ALA A 207 10.74 -1.26 -15.75
CA ALA A 207 11.82 -0.33 -15.38
C ALA A 207 13.20 -1.01 -15.62
N PRO A 208 14.10 -0.42 -16.44
CA PRO A 208 15.40 -1.00 -16.72
C PRO A 208 16.22 -1.14 -15.43
N LEU A 209 16.73 -2.35 -15.19
CA LEU A 209 17.54 -2.67 -14.01
C LEU A 209 18.98 -2.26 -14.27
N PHE A 210 19.36 -1.07 -13.82
CA PHE A 210 20.78 -0.75 -13.70
C PHE A 210 21.38 -1.57 -12.55
N MET A 211 22.52 -2.20 -12.82
CA MET A 211 23.26 -3.07 -11.89
C MET A 211 23.51 -2.35 -10.55
N LEU A 212 22.71 -2.69 -9.55
CA LEU A 212 22.87 -2.26 -8.16
C LEU A 212 23.98 -3.09 -7.50
N THR A 213 25.24 -2.84 -7.89
CA THR A 213 26.37 -3.69 -7.49
C THR A 213 26.97 -3.35 -6.12
N SER A 214 26.54 -2.27 -5.45
CA SER A 214 27.07 -1.96 -4.12
C SER A 214 26.12 -1.05 -3.36
N LEU A 215 25.14 -1.65 -2.68
CA LEU A 215 24.41 -0.94 -1.63
C LEU A 215 25.07 -1.32 -0.31
N ALA A 216 25.63 -0.32 0.36
CA ALA A 216 26.28 -0.47 1.66
C ALA A 216 25.36 -1.26 2.60
N THR A 217 25.93 -2.23 3.33
CA THR A 217 25.21 -2.97 4.38
C THR A 217 24.64 -1.96 5.38
N PRO A 218 23.31 -1.82 5.48
CA PRO A 218 22.74 -0.83 6.38
C PRO A 218 23.13 -1.12 7.82
N SER A 219 23.25 -0.04 8.58
CA SER A 219 23.49 -0.13 10.01
C SER A 219 22.35 -0.92 10.69
N ARG A 220 22.69 -1.80 11.64
CA ARG A 220 21.83 -2.75 12.38
C ARG A 220 20.62 -2.17 13.13
N LYS A 221 20.24 -0.91 12.92
CA LYS A 221 19.18 -0.21 13.67
C LYS A 221 17.91 0.01 12.83
N GLY A 222 17.51 -0.99 12.04
CA GLY A 222 16.24 -0.96 11.33
C GLY A 222 15.05 -1.29 12.23
N SER A 223 13.97 -0.50 12.14
CA SER A 223 12.68 -0.76 12.80
C SER A 223 11.65 -1.44 11.89
N LEU A 224 12.05 -1.80 10.67
CA LEU A 224 11.11 -2.30 9.67
C LEU A 224 10.62 -3.69 10.06
N ARG A 225 9.32 -3.82 10.32
CA ARG A 225 8.66 -5.07 10.75
C ARG A 225 7.82 -5.69 9.64
N TRP A 226 7.32 -4.88 8.72
CA TRP A 226 6.49 -5.33 7.61
C TRP A 226 7.03 -4.74 6.29
N LEU A 227 7.24 -5.61 5.30
CA LEU A 227 7.68 -5.23 3.96
C LEU A 227 6.78 -5.89 2.93
N ARG A 228 6.19 -5.09 2.05
CA ARG A 228 5.56 -5.54 0.81
C ARG A 228 6.34 -4.98 -0.37
N CYS A 229 6.80 -5.84 -1.24
CA CYS A 229 7.56 -5.40 -2.41
C CYS A 229 7.26 -6.27 -3.62
N GLY A 230 7.29 -5.64 -4.79
CA GLY A 230 7.36 -6.37 -6.04
C GLY A 230 8.70 -7.08 -6.22
N VAL A 231 8.66 -8.28 -6.79
CA VAL A 231 9.84 -9.06 -7.19
C VAL A 231 10.55 -8.43 -8.41
N HIS A 232 10.06 -7.30 -8.92
CA HIS A 232 10.74 -6.51 -9.94
C HIS A 232 11.04 -5.11 -9.42
N PRO A 233 12.32 -4.76 -9.15
CA PRO A 233 13.52 -5.59 -9.16
C PRO A 233 13.70 -6.41 -7.87
N LEU A 234 13.84 -7.73 -7.99
CA LEU A 234 14.12 -8.62 -6.87
C LEU A 234 15.41 -8.21 -6.15
N VAL A 235 16.41 -7.74 -6.89
CA VAL A 235 17.68 -7.27 -6.31
C VAL A 235 17.48 -6.20 -5.23
N VAL A 236 16.56 -5.25 -5.44
CA VAL A 236 16.30 -4.21 -4.45
C VAL A 236 15.56 -4.78 -3.26
N ALA A 237 14.53 -5.57 -3.53
CA ALA A 237 13.78 -6.27 -2.49
C ALA A 237 14.75 -7.06 -1.58
N LEU A 238 15.71 -7.80 -2.16
CA LEU A 238 16.72 -8.57 -1.43
C LEU A 238 17.66 -7.69 -0.61
N VAL A 239 18.07 -6.52 -1.11
CA VAL A 239 18.88 -5.57 -0.33
C VAL A 239 18.09 -5.10 0.90
N LEU A 240 16.82 -4.74 0.73
CA LEU A 240 15.96 -4.33 1.84
C LEU A 240 15.69 -5.47 2.84
N MET A 241 15.53 -6.70 2.35
CA MET A 241 15.38 -7.87 3.21
C MET A 241 16.64 -8.14 4.02
N ARG A 242 17.83 -8.16 3.40
CA ARG A 242 19.12 -8.30 4.10
C ARG A 242 19.32 -7.18 5.13
N ALA A 243 18.94 -5.97 4.75
CA ALA A 243 19.05 -4.79 5.58
C ALA A 243 18.27 -4.88 6.90
N HIS A 244 17.09 -5.49 6.81
CA HIS A 244 16.12 -5.56 7.90
C HIS A 244 15.88 -6.98 8.39
N ALA A 245 16.79 -7.91 8.09
CA ALA A 245 16.64 -9.33 8.41
C ALA A 245 16.42 -9.60 9.92
N ASP A 246 17.00 -8.74 10.77
CA ASP A 246 16.92 -8.82 12.22
C ASP A 246 15.60 -8.26 12.81
N SER A 247 14.87 -7.43 12.05
CA SER A 247 13.66 -6.74 12.49
C SER A 247 12.39 -7.16 11.75
N LEU A 248 12.53 -7.70 10.54
CA LEU A 248 11.41 -8.03 9.66
C LEU A 248 10.63 -9.22 10.21
N GLU A 249 9.34 -9.01 10.44
CA GLU A 249 8.39 -9.99 10.96
C GLU A 249 7.49 -10.51 9.84
N GLU A 250 7.00 -9.62 8.98
CA GLU A 250 6.14 -9.99 7.85
C GLU A 250 6.73 -9.55 6.51
N LEU A 251 6.74 -10.47 5.56
CA LEU A 251 7.17 -10.24 4.19
C LEU A 251 6.06 -10.59 3.21
N GLN A 252 5.69 -9.65 2.34
CA GLN A 252 4.79 -9.89 1.22
C GLN A 252 5.50 -9.67 -0.12
N LEU A 253 5.48 -10.66 -1.01
CA LEU A 253 6.17 -10.62 -2.30
C LEU A 253 5.18 -10.68 -3.46
N VAL A 254 5.15 -9.64 -4.31
CA VAL A 254 4.33 -9.63 -5.53
C VAL A 254 5.09 -10.27 -6.69
N ALA A 255 4.45 -11.24 -7.35
CA ALA A 255 4.92 -11.90 -8.58
C ALA A 255 6.13 -12.85 -8.44
N ALA A 256 5.96 -13.94 -7.68
CA ALA A 256 6.95 -15.02 -7.60
C ALA A 256 6.46 -16.28 -8.35
N THR A 257 6.28 -16.31 -9.68
CA THR A 257 5.92 -17.59 -10.36
C THR A 257 7.16 -18.49 -10.55
N THR A 258 6.98 -19.74 -10.96
CA THR A 258 8.06 -20.71 -11.19
C THR A 258 8.31 -21.00 -12.67
N GLU A 259 7.45 -20.53 -13.58
CA GLU A 259 7.49 -20.90 -14.99
C GLU A 259 8.60 -20.17 -15.75
N PRO A 260 9.51 -20.90 -16.43
CA PRO A 260 10.61 -20.32 -17.17
C PRO A 260 10.33 -20.29 -18.67
N TYR A 261 9.20 -19.78 -19.18
CA TYR A 261 9.06 -19.59 -20.64
C TYR A 261 8.20 -18.38 -21.03
N GLY A 262 8.84 -17.38 -21.63
CA GLY A 262 8.22 -16.53 -22.65
C GLY A 262 8.41 -15.02 -22.52
N LEU A 263 8.55 -14.50 -21.29
CA LEU A 263 8.74 -13.08 -20.87
C LEU A 263 8.25 -12.87 -19.41
N THR A 264 7.74 -13.91 -18.76
CA THR A 264 6.95 -13.88 -17.53
C THR A 264 7.72 -14.35 -16.30
N TYR A 265 8.38 -13.39 -15.64
CA TYR A 265 8.48 -13.12 -14.19
C TYR A 265 8.46 -14.26 -13.14
N GLY A 266 8.92 -15.45 -13.49
CA GLY A 266 9.19 -16.49 -12.51
C GLY A 266 10.54 -16.31 -11.80
N CYS A 267 10.60 -16.56 -10.49
CA CYS A 267 11.84 -16.60 -9.71
C CYS A 267 12.02 -18.02 -9.16
N PRO A 268 12.49 -18.98 -9.98
CA PRO A 268 12.70 -20.36 -9.54
C PRO A 268 13.77 -20.46 -8.45
N ASP A 269 14.68 -19.48 -8.38
CA ASP A 269 15.74 -19.36 -7.39
C ASP A 269 15.32 -18.55 -6.14
N LEU A 270 14.03 -18.20 -5.99
CA LEU A 270 13.57 -17.34 -4.89
C LEU A 270 13.98 -17.89 -3.52
N ALA A 271 13.84 -19.19 -3.30
CA ALA A 271 14.25 -19.82 -2.05
C ALA A 271 15.76 -19.64 -1.78
N GLN A 272 16.60 -19.81 -2.81
CA GLN A 272 18.05 -19.61 -2.71
C GLN A 272 18.40 -18.14 -2.42
N GLN A 273 17.72 -17.20 -3.08
CA GLN A 273 17.93 -15.76 -2.87
C GLN A 273 17.54 -15.32 -1.45
N LEU A 274 16.40 -15.82 -0.95
CA LEU A 274 15.91 -15.53 0.39
C LEU A 274 16.76 -16.18 1.48
N ARG A 275 17.35 -17.36 1.23
CA ARG A 275 18.32 -17.99 2.14
C ARG A 275 19.48 -17.02 2.47
N GLY A 276 19.94 -16.28 1.47
CA GLY A 276 20.98 -15.26 1.63
C GLY A 276 20.55 -13.98 2.36
N CYS A 277 19.30 -13.86 2.80
CA CYS A 277 18.82 -12.69 3.56
C CYS A 277 19.06 -12.82 5.07
N GLY A 278 19.18 -14.04 5.61
CA GLY A 278 19.54 -14.27 7.02
C GLY A 278 18.51 -13.76 8.04
N PHE A 279 17.21 -13.91 7.74
CA PHE A 279 16.12 -13.50 8.62
C PHE A 279 16.26 -14.09 10.04
N LYS A 280 15.83 -13.33 11.06
CA LYS A 280 15.81 -13.79 12.47
C LYS A 280 14.44 -13.75 13.13
N LYS A 281 13.55 -12.87 12.65
CA LYS A 281 12.23 -12.62 13.25
C LYS A 281 11.05 -12.86 12.32
N LEU A 282 11.31 -13.34 11.10
CA LEU A 282 10.25 -13.53 10.12
C LEU A 282 9.26 -14.58 10.63
N ASN A 283 8.02 -14.16 10.84
CA ASN A 283 6.92 -14.96 11.37
C ASN A 283 5.83 -15.22 10.32
N ARG A 284 5.76 -14.40 9.26
CA ARG A 284 4.72 -14.48 8.23
C ARG A 284 5.31 -14.14 6.87
N MET A 285 5.03 -14.97 5.88
CA MET A 285 5.41 -14.72 4.49
C MET A 285 4.20 -14.94 3.58
N VAL A 286 3.88 -13.94 2.77
CA VAL A 286 2.77 -13.96 1.83
C VAL A 286 3.29 -13.86 0.41
N LEU A 287 2.96 -14.84 -0.42
CA LEU A 287 3.12 -14.76 -1.87
C LEU A 287 1.88 -14.08 -2.46
N LEU A 288 2.05 -12.83 -2.88
CA LEU A 288 1.00 -12.06 -3.51
C LEU A 288 0.90 -12.43 -5.00
N ARG A 289 -0.23 -13.04 -5.33
CA ARG A 289 -0.68 -13.42 -6.66
C ARG A 289 -1.83 -12.50 -7.04
N HIS A 290 -1.70 -11.80 -8.17
CA HIS A 290 -2.78 -10.99 -8.71
C HIS A 290 -3.64 -11.83 -9.66
N ASP A 291 -4.95 -11.81 -9.43
CA ASP A 291 -5.90 -12.71 -10.11
C ASP A 291 -6.34 -12.22 -11.50
N ALA A 292 -6.23 -10.91 -11.83
CA ALA A 292 -7.26 -10.37 -12.74
C ALA A 292 -6.89 -9.31 -13.79
N TYR A 293 -5.72 -8.67 -13.83
CA TYR A 293 -5.54 -7.53 -14.76
C TYR A 293 -4.41 -7.60 -15.79
N ASP A 294 -3.32 -8.32 -15.52
CA ASP A 294 -2.18 -8.31 -16.47
C ASP A 294 -1.90 -9.67 -17.14
N GLY A 295 -2.65 -10.73 -16.82
CA GLY A 295 -2.41 -12.08 -17.37
C GLY A 295 -1.01 -12.66 -17.06
N ALA A 296 -0.16 -11.91 -16.37
CA ALA A 296 1.26 -12.19 -16.18
C ALA A 296 1.53 -13.25 -15.10
N CYS A 297 0.54 -13.56 -14.26
CA CYS A 297 0.66 -14.57 -13.21
C CYS A 297 -0.49 -15.57 -13.33
N ARG A 298 -0.29 -16.65 -14.08
CA ARG A 298 -1.20 -17.81 -14.03
C ARG A 298 -0.98 -18.51 -12.69
N HIS A 299 -2.02 -18.56 -11.87
CA HIS A 299 -1.97 -19.25 -10.60
C HIS A 299 -2.39 -20.72 -10.77
N ASP A 300 -1.40 -21.59 -10.93
CA ASP A 300 -1.60 -23.03 -10.81
C ASP A 300 -1.42 -23.45 -9.35
N ASN A 301 -2.44 -24.11 -8.78
CA ASN A 301 -2.45 -24.51 -7.37
C ASN A 301 -1.31 -25.51 -7.06
N THR A 302 -1.00 -26.41 -7.99
CA THR A 302 0.05 -27.41 -7.81
C THR A 302 1.42 -26.74 -7.74
N SER A 303 1.72 -25.85 -8.69
CA SER A 303 2.95 -25.08 -8.75
C SER A 303 3.09 -24.13 -7.55
N CYS A 304 1.99 -23.49 -7.13
CA CYS A 304 1.99 -22.64 -5.94
C CYS A 304 2.36 -23.43 -4.67
N LYS A 305 1.77 -24.61 -4.48
CA LYS A 305 2.09 -25.49 -3.34
C LYS A 305 3.53 -25.96 -3.38
N ALA A 306 4.05 -26.36 -4.54
CA ALA A 306 5.44 -26.78 -4.69
C ALA A 306 6.42 -25.64 -4.32
N GLN A 307 6.14 -24.42 -4.77
CA GLN A 307 6.97 -23.27 -4.41
C GLN A 307 6.86 -22.92 -2.92
N MET A 308 5.66 -22.93 -2.35
CA MET A 308 5.48 -22.70 -0.91
C MET A 308 6.21 -23.76 -0.07
N ALA A 309 6.20 -25.03 -0.49
CA ALA A 309 6.96 -26.10 0.16
C ALA A 309 8.48 -25.84 0.09
N SER A 310 9.01 -25.48 -1.08
CA SER A 310 10.43 -25.15 -1.24
C SER A 310 10.87 -23.96 -0.37
N LEU A 311 10.05 -22.93 -0.27
CA LEU A 311 10.31 -21.80 0.62
C LEU A 311 10.26 -22.21 2.10
N TRP A 312 9.27 -23.02 2.46
CA TRP A 312 9.12 -23.54 3.82
C TRP A 312 10.34 -24.37 4.24
N GLU A 313 10.80 -25.29 3.41
CA GLU A 313 12.00 -26.11 3.66
C GLU A 313 13.23 -25.24 3.93
N MET A 314 13.45 -24.20 3.12
CA MET A 314 14.54 -23.24 3.31
C MET A 314 14.48 -22.53 4.68
N PHE A 315 13.29 -22.13 5.13
CA PHE A 315 13.16 -21.52 6.46
C PHE A 315 13.41 -22.52 7.58
N VAL A 316 12.95 -23.76 7.44
CA VAL A 316 13.19 -24.83 8.41
C VAL A 316 14.69 -25.10 8.56
N GLU A 317 15.45 -25.16 7.47
CA GLU A 317 16.92 -25.26 7.49
C GLU A 317 17.57 -24.11 8.26
N SER A 318 16.96 -22.93 8.23
CA SER A 318 17.40 -21.72 8.93
C SER A 318 16.86 -21.60 10.37
N ASN A 319 16.23 -22.67 10.89
CA ASN A 319 15.55 -22.70 12.20
C ASN A 319 14.45 -21.62 12.36
N LEU A 320 13.81 -21.24 11.26
CA LEU A 320 12.63 -20.37 11.23
C LEU A 320 11.39 -21.17 10.81
N ARG A 321 10.22 -20.73 11.28
CA ARG A 321 8.93 -21.37 10.94
C ARG A 321 7.86 -20.32 10.63
N PRO A 322 8.06 -19.45 9.61
CA PRO A 322 7.09 -18.42 9.28
C PRO A 322 5.82 -19.04 8.68
N THR A 323 4.64 -18.54 9.03
CA THR A 323 3.41 -18.93 8.34
C THR A 323 3.51 -18.55 6.86
N MET A 324 3.49 -19.56 5.99
CA MET A 324 3.54 -19.38 4.53
C MET A 324 2.13 -19.31 3.97
N LEU A 325 1.83 -18.25 3.23
CA LEU A 325 0.50 -18.01 2.67
C LEU A 325 0.60 -17.60 1.19
N CYS A 326 -0.43 -17.94 0.44
CA CYS A 326 -0.69 -17.44 -0.91
C CYS A 326 -1.96 -16.59 -0.89
N SER A 327 -1.92 -15.39 -1.47
CA SER A 327 -3.08 -14.50 -1.48
C SER A 327 -4.32 -15.09 -2.17
N LEU A 328 -4.13 -16.00 -3.14
CA LEU A 328 -5.23 -16.65 -3.86
C LEU A 328 -5.70 -17.95 -3.18
N CYS A 329 -4.78 -18.82 -2.75
CA CYS A 329 -5.16 -20.06 -2.06
C CYS A 329 -5.81 -19.78 -0.70
N ASP A 330 -5.20 -18.88 0.07
CA ASP A 330 -5.56 -18.63 1.48
C ASP A 330 -6.43 -17.39 1.66
N ARG A 331 -6.72 -16.66 0.57
CA ARG A 331 -7.55 -15.44 0.56
C ARG A 331 -7.06 -14.35 1.50
N VAL A 332 -5.76 -14.10 1.50
CA VAL A 332 -5.11 -13.06 2.32
C VAL A 332 -4.71 -11.84 1.47
N ALA A 333 -4.92 -10.64 2.02
CA ALA A 333 -4.69 -9.35 1.35
C ALA A 333 -3.31 -8.72 1.66
#